data_AF-A0A851XYZ2-F1
#
_entry.id   AF-A0A851XYZ2-F1
#
_cell.length_a   1.000
_cell.length_b   1.000
_cell.length_c   1.000
_cell.angle_alpha   90.00
_cell.angle_beta   90.00
_cell.angle_gamma   90.00
#
_symmetry.space_group_name_H-M   'P 1'
#
loop_
_entity.id
_entity.type
_entity.pdbx_description
1 polymer ?
#
loop_
_entity_poly.entity_id
_entity_poly.type
_entity_poly.pdbx_seq_one_letter_code
_entity_poly.pdbx_strand_id
1 'polypeptide(L)'
;FAELHAAVAGLPVSSSRILPGLVLRRDFATYCPAGGELRAVLVTEPLRPALSAPGVEFVVDSEGQYQASLQWITRRTEALMKHLQSSNIKLLLSNVKQEEVVIYYAKLYGISVVECLSSEEMALICEITGVSPYAPFGDNMHGEISETTVATFCQPLLLGSKRCAHIGFTSVCTFQPHCLILCGPVDSVNEQHAAALQEAFIMLQQLFKTVEQ
;
A
#
# COMPACT_ATOMS: atom_id res chain seq x y z
N PHE A 1 -5.67 -5.26 14.88
CA PHE A 1 -5.07 -6.62 14.96
C PHE A 1 -5.26 -7.38 13.66
N ALA A 2 -6.38 -7.18 12.94
CA ALA A 2 -6.64 -7.84 11.66
C ALA A 2 -5.60 -7.54 10.56
N GLU A 3 -4.90 -6.43 10.68
CA GLU A 3 -3.85 -5.93 9.77
C GLU A 3 -2.44 -6.43 10.20
N LEU A 4 -2.33 -6.97 11.42
CA LEU A 4 -1.09 -7.47 12.00
C LEU A 4 -0.99 -9.00 11.93
N HIS A 5 -1.93 -9.66 11.26
CA HIS A 5 -1.87 -11.09 11.00
C HIS A 5 -2.40 -11.46 9.62
N ALA A 6 -1.96 -12.61 9.14
CA ALA A 6 -2.51 -13.26 7.95
C ALA A 6 -2.78 -14.74 8.26
N ALA A 7 -3.95 -15.21 7.88
CA ALA A 7 -4.37 -16.59 8.07
C ALA A 7 -4.16 -17.44 6.81
N VAL A 8 -3.67 -18.66 6.99
CA VAL A 8 -3.43 -19.64 5.92
C VAL A 8 -4.08 -20.96 6.30
N ALA A 9 -5.10 -21.36 5.55
CA ALA A 9 -5.72 -22.67 5.69
C ALA A 9 -4.91 -23.77 4.98
N GLY A 10 -5.11 -25.02 5.40
CA GLY A 10 -4.48 -26.20 4.81
C GLY A 10 -3.03 -26.45 5.25
N LEU A 11 -2.51 -25.69 6.22
CA LEU A 11 -1.18 -25.89 6.80
C LEU A 11 -1.29 -26.25 8.29
N PRO A 12 -0.38 -27.06 8.84
CA PRO A 12 -0.39 -27.37 10.27
C PRO A 12 -0.04 -26.13 11.10
N VAL A 13 -0.58 -26.05 12.32
CA VAL A 13 -0.36 -24.91 13.24
C VAL A 13 1.13 -24.67 13.52
N SER A 14 1.95 -25.72 13.51
CA SER A 14 3.41 -25.64 13.65
C SER A 14 4.13 -24.88 12.53
N SER A 15 3.45 -24.60 11.40
CA SER A 15 3.95 -23.76 10.32
C SER A 15 3.71 -22.26 10.53
N SER A 16 2.96 -21.90 11.59
CA SER A 16 2.75 -20.52 11.99
C SER A 16 4.08 -19.85 12.36
N ARG A 17 4.23 -18.57 12.03
CA ARG A 17 5.49 -17.85 12.22
C ARG A 17 5.26 -16.35 12.30
N ILE A 18 6.21 -15.64 12.88
CA ILE A 18 6.24 -14.18 12.88
C ILE A 18 7.17 -13.74 11.77
N LEU A 19 6.71 -12.83 10.91
CA LEU A 19 7.51 -12.19 9.89
C LEU A 19 7.78 -10.72 10.27
N PRO A 20 8.98 -10.19 10.04
CA PRO A 20 9.20 -8.75 10.15
C PRO A 20 8.39 -8.01 9.08
N GLY A 21 8.01 -6.77 9.34
CA GLY A 21 7.22 -5.95 8.42
C GLY A 21 5.72 -6.29 8.39
N LEU A 22 5.03 -5.77 7.38
CA LEU A 22 3.61 -5.97 7.12
C LEU A 22 3.39 -6.89 5.92
N VAL A 23 2.36 -7.72 6.00
CA VAL A 23 1.84 -8.47 4.86
C VAL A 23 0.53 -7.84 4.44
N LEU A 24 0.54 -7.16 3.31
CA LEU A 24 -0.65 -6.58 2.71
C LEU A 24 -1.41 -7.67 1.96
N ARG A 25 -2.74 -7.66 2.08
CA ARG A 25 -3.57 -8.75 1.52
C ARG A 25 -3.57 -8.77 -0.01
N ARG A 26 -3.19 -7.66 -0.63
CA ARG A 26 -3.10 -7.48 -2.08
C ARG A 26 -1.73 -7.89 -2.61
N ASP A 27 -1.73 -8.45 -3.81
CA ASP A 27 -0.51 -8.68 -4.59
C ASP A 27 -0.11 -7.39 -5.35
N PHE A 28 1.07 -7.40 -5.95
CA PHE A 28 1.55 -6.32 -6.79
C PHE A 28 0.77 -6.27 -8.12
N ALA A 29 0.24 -5.09 -8.45
CA ALA A 29 -0.26 -4.82 -9.80
C ALA A 29 0.91 -4.75 -10.82
N THR A 30 2.05 -4.25 -10.37
CA THR A 30 3.34 -4.40 -11.04
C THR A 30 4.44 -4.53 -10.00
N TYR A 31 5.32 -5.51 -10.17
CA TYR A 31 6.47 -5.70 -9.29
C TYR A 31 7.75 -5.43 -10.07
N CYS A 32 8.48 -4.40 -9.61
CA CYS A 32 9.77 -3.99 -10.14
C CYS A 32 10.80 -4.14 -9.00
N PRO A 33 11.58 -5.23 -8.95
CA PRO A 33 12.62 -5.40 -7.95
C PRO A 33 13.59 -4.23 -8.01
N ALA A 34 13.76 -3.53 -6.89
CA ALA A 34 14.70 -2.44 -6.77
C ALA A 34 15.74 -2.78 -5.68
N GLY A 35 17.01 -2.48 -5.97
CA GLY A 35 18.08 -2.51 -4.97
C GLY A 35 18.23 -1.15 -4.31
N GLY A 36 18.79 -1.15 -3.09
CA GLY A 36 19.03 0.08 -2.33
C GLY A 36 17.82 0.54 -1.52
N GLU A 37 17.81 1.82 -1.16
CA GLU A 37 16.73 2.43 -0.37
C GLU A 37 15.43 2.50 -1.18
N LEU A 38 14.34 1.96 -0.62
CA LEU A 38 13.04 1.91 -1.28
C LEU A 38 12.15 3.04 -0.77
N ARG A 39 12.20 4.21 -1.39
CA ARG A 39 11.23 5.28 -1.07
C ARG A 39 9.85 4.89 -1.59
N ALA A 40 8.87 5.02 -0.71
CA ALA A 40 7.48 4.69 -0.96
C ALA A 40 6.58 5.92 -0.77
N VAL A 41 5.52 5.99 -1.57
CA VAL A 41 4.48 7.01 -1.46
C VAL A 41 3.12 6.35 -1.28
N LEU A 42 2.29 6.95 -0.43
CA LEU A 42 0.91 6.54 -0.20
C LEU A 42 -0.03 7.42 -1.01
N VAL A 43 -1.04 6.85 -1.66
CA VAL A 43 -2.04 7.61 -2.42
C VAL A 43 -3.44 7.11 -2.12
N THR A 44 -4.38 8.05 -2.01
CA THR A 44 -5.81 7.76 -1.77
C THR A 44 -6.67 7.97 -3.01
N GLU A 45 -6.10 8.50 -4.09
CA GLU A 45 -6.82 8.89 -5.30
C GLU A 45 -6.18 8.30 -6.56
N PRO A 46 -6.91 8.18 -7.68
CA PRO A 46 -6.34 7.76 -8.96
C PRO A 46 -5.29 8.77 -9.44
N LEU A 47 -4.13 8.28 -9.88
CA LEU A 47 -3.05 9.15 -10.39
C LEU A 47 -3.30 9.65 -11.81
N ARG A 48 -4.21 9.00 -12.55
CA ARG A 48 -4.68 9.52 -13.83
C ARG A 48 -5.75 10.58 -13.55
N PRO A 49 -5.58 11.83 -14.01
CA PRO A 49 -6.60 12.86 -13.84
C PRO A 49 -7.85 12.50 -14.65
N ALA A 50 -9.03 12.74 -14.06
CA ALA A 50 -10.29 12.63 -14.76
C ALA A 50 -10.50 13.80 -15.75
N LEU A 51 -11.28 13.58 -16.82
CA LEU A 51 -11.66 14.63 -17.76
C LEU A 51 -12.61 15.66 -17.14
N SER A 52 -13.40 15.24 -16.14
CA SER A 52 -14.27 16.11 -15.36
C SER A 52 -14.29 15.71 -13.90
N ALA A 53 -14.64 16.68 -13.06
CA ALA A 53 -14.89 16.45 -11.65
C ALA A 53 -16.19 15.64 -11.46
N PRO A 54 -16.35 14.95 -10.31
CA PRO A 54 -17.60 14.28 -9.98
C PRO A 54 -18.79 15.23 -10.07
N GLY A 55 -19.85 14.81 -10.79
CA GLY A 55 -21.06 15.61 -10.98
C GLY A 55 -20.93 16.72 -12.03
N VAL A 56 -19.81 16.81 -12.76
CA VAL A 56 -19.60 17.77 -13.85
C VAL A 56 -19.55 17.05 -15.18
N GLU A 57 -20.30 17.55 -16.17
CA GLU A 57 -20.31 17.04 -17.53
C GLU A 57 -19.12 17.56 -18.32
N PHE A 58 -18.44 16.65 -19.05
CA PHE A 58 -17.40 17.00 -20.00
C PHE A 58 -18.02 17.06 -21.40
N VAL A 59 -18.28 18.28 -21.89
CA VAL A 59 -18.83 18.52 -23.22
C VAL A 59 -17.71 18.68 -24.24
N VAL A 60 -17.84 18.00 -25.37
CA VAL A 60 -16.87 18.07 -26.47
C VAL A 60 -17.59 18.39 -27.77
N ASP A 61 -17.10 19.39 -28.50
CA ASP A 61 -17.72 19.87 -29.74
C ASP A 61 -17.17 19.18 -30.98
N SER A 62 -16.08 18.40 -30.85
CA SER A 62 -15.46 17.67 -31.95
C SER A 62 -14.60 16.49 -31.49
N GLU A 63 -14.42 15.52 -32.38
CA GLU A 63 -13.49 14.40 -32.16
C GLU A 63 -12.05 14.89 -31.90
N GLY A 64 -11.61 15.94 -32.59
CA GLY A 64 -10.28 16.53 -32.40
C GLY A 64 -10.05 17.04 -30.98
N GLN A 65 -11.06 17.68 -30.38
CA GLN A 65 -10.99 18.15 -29.00
C GLN A 65 -11.00 16.98 -28.00
N TYR A 66 -11.77 15.92 -28.28
CA TYR A 66 -11.76 14.71 -27.46
C TYR A 66 -10.37 14.07 -27.44
N GLN A 67 -9.78 13.86 -28.63
CA GLN A 67 -8.44 13.29 -28.79
C GLN A 67 -7.37 14.16 -28.12
N ALA A 68 -7.43 15.48 -28.27
CA ALA A 68 -6.50 16.40 -27.60
C ALA A 68 -6.60 16.28 -26.07
N SER A 69 -7.81 16.12 -25.53
CA SER A 69 -8.05 15.97 -24.09
C SER A 69 -7.49 14.65 -23.55
N LEU A 70 -7.67 13.55 -24.28
CA LEU A 70 -7.05 12.26 -23.94
C LEU A 70 -5.52 12.33 -23.98
N GLN A 71 -4.94 12.97 -24.99
CA GLN A 71 -3.49 13.17 -25.09
C GLN A 71 -2.95 14.00 -23.93
N TRP A 72 -3.67 15.05 -23.53
CA TRP A 72 -3.30 15.86 -22.37
C TRP A 72 -3.28 15.03 -21.08
N ILE A 73 -4.31 14.21 -20.82
CA ILE A 73 -4.35 13.32 -19.65
C ILE A 73 -3.17 12.34 -19.68
N THR A 74 -2.91 11.71 -20.82
CA THR A 74 -1.82 10.73 -20.94
C THR A 74 -0.46 11.38 -20.67
N ARG A 75 -0.18 12.54 -21.28
CA ARG A 75 1.07 13.29 -21.06
C ARG A 75 1.21 13.75 -19.61
N ARG A 76 0.11 14.18 -18.99
CA ARG A 76 0.10 14.59 -17.59
C ARG A 76 0.38 13.40 -16.65
N THR A 77 -0.22 12.25 -16.93
CA THR A 77 0.03 11.01 -16.18
C THR A 77 1.49 10.58 -16.34
N GLU A 78 2.02 10.61 -17.56
CA GLU A 78 3.43 10.31 -17.83
C GLU A 78 4.38 11.24 -17.04
N ALA A 79 4.12 12.54 -17.08
CA ALA A 79 4.91 13.54 -16.38
C ALA A 79 4.90 13.32 -14.87
N LEU A 80 3.74 13.00 -14.28
CA LEU A 80 3.62 12.66 -12.86
C LEU A 80 4.44 11.41 -12.52
N MET A 81 4.29 10.34 -13.29
CA MET A 81 5.02 9.09 -13.03
C MET A 81 6.53 9.26 -13.19
N LYS A 82 6.96 10.11 -14.13
CA LYS A 82 8.36 10.52 -14.28
C LYS A 82 8.85 11.34 -13.09
N HIS A 83 8.02 12.24 -12.55
CA HIS A 83 8.33 13.00 -11.33
C HIS A 83 8.52 12.12 -10.11
N LEU A 84 7.67 11.09 -9.93
CA LEU A 84 7.84 10.08 -8.88
C LEU A 84 9.19 9.38 -9.04
N GLN A 85 9.54 8.97 -10.25
CA GLN A 85 10.81 8.31 -10.55
C GLN A 85 12.02 9.20 -10.28
N SER A 86 11.98 10.47 -10.71
CA SER A 86 13.07 11.42 -10.47
C SER A 86 13.23 11.76 -8.99
N SER A 87 12.15 11.63 -8.22
CA SER A 87 12.13 11.75 -6.75
C SER A 87 12.58 10.48 -6.03
N ASN A 88 13.11 9.50 -6.76
CA ASN A 88 13.58 8.20 -6.28
C ASN A 88 12.49 7.33 -5.64
N ILE A 89 11.21 7.52 -5.99
CA ILE A 89 10.13 6.63 -5.54
C ILE A 89 10.26 5.29 -6.27
N LYS A 90 10.22 4.19 -5.49
CA LYS A 90 10.27 2.81 -5.98
C LYS A 90 9.03 2.00 -5.64
N LEU A 91 8.17 2.51 -4.76
CA LEU A 91 6.96 1.85 -4.32
C LEU A 91 5.79 2.83 -4.25
N LEU A 92 4.67 2.46 -4.87
CA LEU A 92 3.39 3.16 -4.79
C LEU A 92 2.39 2.27 -4.05
N LEU A 93 1.84 2.79 -2.95
CA LEU A 93 0.82 2.14 -2.14
C LEU A 93 -0.49 2.91 -2.32
N SER A 94 -1.47 2.28 -2.96
CA SER A 94 -2.71 2.92 -3.36
C SER A 94 -3.92 2.32 -2.67
N ASN A 95 -4.74 3.16 -2.03
CA ASN A 95 -6.04 2.76 -1.50
C ASN A 95 -7.01 2.37 -2.62
N VAL A 96 -6.96 3.09 -3.74
CA VAL A 96 -7.84 2.86 -4.90
C VAL A 96 -7.16 2.02 -5.96
N LYS A 97 -7.95 1.52 -6.91
CA LYS A 97 -7.43 0.92 -8.14
C LYS A 97 -6.81 1.99 -9.04
N GLN A 98 -5.63 1.74 -9.57
CA GLN A 98 -4.98 2.61 -10.54
C GLN A 98 -5.31 2.17 -11.97
N GLU A 99 -5.35 3.13 -12.88
CA GLU A 99 -5.64 2.84 -14.27
C GLU A 99 -4.46 2.20 -15.00
N GLU A 100 -4.72 1.43 -16.06
CA GLU A 100 -3.69 0.68 -16.79
C GLU A 100 -2.54 1.57 -17.28
N VAL A 101 -2.83 2.82 -17.66
CA VAL A 101 -1.81 3.79 -18.07
C VAL A 101 -0.84 4.14 -16.91
N VAL A 102 -1.33 4.19 -15.67
CA VAL A 102 -0.49 4.40 -14.48
C VAL A 102 0.39 3.18 -14.23
N ILE A 103 -0.19 1.97 -14.31
CA ILE A 103 0.55 0.71 -14.16
C ILE A 103 1.61 0.55 -15.25
N TYR A 104 1.28 0.92 -16.48
CA TYR A 104 2.21 0.93 -17.62
C TYR A 104 3.43 1.82 -17.34
N TYR A 105 3.22 3.08 -16.95
CA TYR A 105 4.32 3.99 -16.65
C TYR A 105 5.06 3.61 -15.37
N ALA A 106 4.38 3.07 -14.36
CA ALA A 106 5.03 2.54 -13.17
C ALA A 106 6.05 1.45 -13.54
N LYS A 107 5.63 0.50 -14.39
CA LYS A 107 6.54 -0.53 -14.91
C LYS A 107 7.68 0.06 -15.74
N LEU A 108 7.40 1.01 -16.63
CA LEU A 108 8.42 1.67 -17.46
C LEU A 108 9.49 2.37 -16.60
N TYR A 109 9.07 2.96 -15.49
CA TYR A 109 9.92 3.75 -14.60
C TYR A 109 10.45 2.96 -13.38
N GLY A 110 10.19 1.65 -13.32
CA GLY A 110 10.71 0.78 -12.27
C GLY A 110 10.09 1.03 -10.89
N ILE A 111 8.81 1.39 -10.84
CA ILE A 111 8.03 1.61 -9.63
C ILE A 111 7.12 0.39 -9.41
N SER A 112 7.25 -0.26 -8.25
CA SER A 112 6.33 -1.30 -7.82
C SER A 112 5.01 -0.69 -7.35
N VAL A 113 3.88 -1.33 -7.65
CA VAL A 113 2.55 -0.83 -7.27
C VAL A 113 1.78 -1.91 -6.53
N VAL A 114 1.26 -1.56 -5.35
CA VAL A 114 0.22 -2.30 -4.64
C VAL A 114 -1.01 -1.41 -4.59
N GLU A 115 -2.12 -1.88 -5.15
CA GLU A 115 -3.37 -1.11 -5.26
C GLU A 115 -4.53 -1.79 -4.54
N CYS A 116 -5.63 -1.06 -4.35
CA CYS A 116 -6.81 -1.54 -3.62
C CYS A 116 -6.53 -1.93 -2.16
N LEU A 117 -5.64 -1.18 -1.50
CA LEU A 117 -5.39 -1.30 -0.06
C LEU A 117 -6.61 -0.82 0.72
N SER A 118 -6.94 -1.51 1.82
CA SER A 118 -8.04 -1.07 2.66
C SER A 118 -7.70 0.22 3.40
N SER A 119 -8.71 0.94 3.88
CA SER A 119 -8.49 2.14 4.69
C SER A 119 -7.75 1.83 5.99
N GLU A 120 -7.96 0.64 6.57
CA GLU A 120 -7.28 0.16 7.77
C GLU A 120 -5.80 -0.15 7.50
N GLU A 121 -5.48 -0.78 6.37
CA GLU A 121 -4.08 -1.00 5.94
C GLU A 121 -3.38 0.35 5.73
N MET A 122 -4.03 1.30 5.05
CA MET A 122 -3.49 2.65 4.85
C MET A 122 -3.27 3.39 6.16
N ALA A 123 -4.25 3.39 7.06
CA ALA A 123 -4.15 4.04 8.36
C ALA A 123 -3.01 3.47 9.20
N LEU A 124 -2.85 2.15 9.22
CA LEU A 124 -1.76 1.49 9.93
C LEU A 124 -0.38 1.89 9.36
N ILE A 125 -0.24 1.96 8.03
CA ILE A 125 1.02 2.40 7.42
C ILE A 125 1.31 3.86 7.78
N CYS A 126 0.32 4.74 7.72
CA CYS A 126 0.47 6.13 8.16
C CYS A 126 0.87 6.21 9.64
N GLU A 127 0.28 5.40 10.51
CA GLU A 127 0.62 5.35 11.95
C GLU A 127 2.06 4.88 12.19
N ILE A 128 2.50 3.83 11.50
CA ILE A 128 3.85 3.27 11.65
C ILE A 128 4.93 4.22 11.12
N THR A 129 4.64 4.90 10.02
CA THR A 129 5.61 5.69 9.25
C THR A 129 5.55 7.18 9.54
N GLY A 130 4.47 7.66 10.15
CA GLY A 130 4.20 9.09 10.39
C GLY A 130 3.90 9.90 9.12
N VAL A 131 3.79 9.26 7.96
CA VAL A 131 3.62 9.92 6.65
C VAL A 131 2.15 10.04 6.29
N SER A 132 1.76 11.17 5.68
CA SER A 132 0.41 11.38 5.16
C SER A 132 0.29 10.97 3.69
N PRO A 133 -0.91 10.61 3.20
CA PRO A 133 -1.09 10.32 1.78
C PRO A 133 -0.74 11.51 0.89
N TYR A 134 0.01 11.23 -0.17
CA TYR A 134 0.37 12.20 -1.20
C TYR A 134 -0.86 12.60 -2.03
N ALA A 135 -1.06 13.91 -2.16
CA ALA A 135 -2.11 14.51 -2.98
C ALA A 135 -1.54 14.97 -4.33
N PRO A 136 -1.66 14.16 -5.40
CA PRO A 136 -1.03 14.40 -6.70
C PRO A 136 -1.71 15.49 -7.53
N PHE A 137 -2.74 16.19 -7.04
CA PHE A 137 -3.43 17.25 -7.77
C PHE A 137 -3.57 18.57 -7.00
N GLY A 138 -2.84 18.74 -5.90
CA GLY A 138 -2.75 20.00 -5.16
C GLY A 138 -1.87 21.08 -5.82
N ASP A 139 -1.65 22.19 -5.13
CA ASP A 139 -1.08 23.44 -5.70
C ASP A 139 0.31 23.35 -6.36
N ASN A 140 1.09 22.26 -6.16
CA ASN A 140 2.44 22.14 -6.73
C ASN A 140 2.77 20.75 -7.29
N MET A 141 2.41 20.50 -8.55
CA MET A 141 2.76 19.26 -9.29
C MET A 141 4.27 19.00 -9.41
N HIS A 142 5.07 20.06 -9.31
CA HIS A 142 6.53 20.03 -9.48
C HIS A 142 7.26 20.30 -8.16
N GLY A 143 6.53 20.33 -7.04
CA GLY A 143 7.12 20.46 -5.70
C GLY A 143 7.85 19.18 -5.29
N GLU A 144 8.73 19.33 -4.30
CA GLU A 144 9.38 18.19 -3.66
C GLU A 144 8.33 17.26 -3.02
N ILE A 145 8.47 15.96 -3.23
CA ILE A 145 7.61 14.97 -2.57
C ILE A 145 8.15 14.77 -1.15
N SER A 146 7.61 15.53 -0.20
CA SER A 146 7.99 15.47 1.22
C SER A 146 7.39 14.26 1.92
N GLU A 147 6.16 13.89 1.56
CA GLU A 147 5.38 12.82 2.17
C GLU A 147 5.79 11.45 1.63
N THR A 148 6.99 10.99 2.00
CA THR A 148 7.51 9.67 1.60
C THR A 148 8.00 8.90 2.80
N THR A 149 7.84 7.58 2.77
CA THR A 149 8.41 6.66 3.75
C THR A 149 9.49 5.78 3.12
N VAL A 150 10.38 5.21 3.93
CA VAL A 150 11.42 4.29 3.48
C VAL A 150 11.03 2.86 3.85
N ALA A 151 10.91 2.01 2.83
CA ALA A 151 10.79 0.57 3.01
C ALA A 151 12.19 -0.07 3.07
N THR A 152 12.38 -0.97 4.04
CA THR A 152 13.63 -1.74 4.21
C THR A 152 13.69 -2.93 3.25
N PHE A 153 12.54 -3.48 2.88
CA PHE A 153 12.39 -4.48 1.83
C PHE A 153 10.97 -4.45 1.26
N CYS A 154 10.82 -4.94 0.02
CA CYS A 154 9.54 -5.03 -0.69
C CYS A 154 9.58 -6.24 -1.63
N GLN A 155 8.75 -7.25 -1.37
CA GLN A 155 8.78 -8.50 -2.13
C GLN A 155 7.39 -9.18 -2.20
N PRO A 156 7.11 -9.93 -3.28
CA PRO A 156 5.96 -10.83 -3.32
C PRO A 156 6.13 -11.94 -2.29
N LEU A 157 5.05 -12.30 -1.61
CA LEU A 157 4.98 -13.39 -0.65
C LEU A 157 3.83 -14.33 -1.02
N LEU A 158 4.12 -15.62 -1.08
CA LEU A 158 3.11 -16.65 -1.28
C LEU A 158 2.71 -17.24 0.08
N LEU A 159 1.43 -17.05 0.44
CA LEU A 159 0.82 -17.61 1.65
C LEU A 159 -0.26 -18.61 1.25
N GLY A 160 0.11 -19.90 1.25
CA GLY A 160 -0.74 -20.94 0.68
C GLY A 160 -0.92 -20.74 -0.82
N SER A 161 -2.16 -20.52 -1.27
CA SER A 161 -2.48 -20.19 -2.66
C SER A 161 -2.62 -18.69 -2.94
N LYS A 162 -2.49 -17.83 -1.91
CA LYS A 162 -2.68 -16.38 -2.04
C LYS A 162 -1.33 -15.68 -2.19
N ARG A 163 -1.23 -14.79 -3.17
CA ARG A 163 -0.10 -13.87 -3.33
C ARG A 163 -0.40 -12.57 -2.59
N CYS A 164 0.58 -12.11 -1.83
CA CYS A 164 0.51 -10.92 -0.98
C CYS A 164 1.78 -10.08 -1.18
N ALA A 165 1.70 -8.79 -0.88
CA ALA A 165 2.87 -7.93 -0.80
C ALA A 165 3.45 -7.96 0.62
N HIS A 166 4.74 -8.23 0.75
CA HIS A 166 5.46 -8.23 2.02
C HIS A 166 6.44 -7.07 2.06
N ILE A 167 6.21 -6.15 2.99
CA ILE A 167 6.90 -4.86 3.03
C ILE A 167 7.39 -4.58 4.45
N GLY A 168 8.68 -4.31 4.58
CA GLY A 168 9.26 -3.79 5.80
C GLY A 168 9.29 -2.28 5.75
N PHE A 169 8.75 -1.61 6.76
CA PHE A 169 8.80 -0.14 6.87
C PHE A 169 9.83 0.28 7.90
N THR A 170 10.51 1.39 7.64
CA THR A 170 11.27 2.11 8.67
C THR A 170 10.26 2.85 9.53
N SER A 171 10.15 2.51 10.81
CA SER A 171 9.26 3.21 11.72
C SER A 171 9.90 4.49 12.24
N VAL A 172 9.06 5.49 12.54
CA VAL A 172 9.47 6.73 13.23
C VAL A 172 9.88 6.50 14.69
N CYS A 173 9.55 5.34 15.26
CA CYS A 173 9.81 4.98 16.64
C CYS A 173 10.66 3.70 16.74
N THR A 174 11.00 3.27 17.96
CA THR A 174 11.57 1.92 18.22
C THR A 174 10.60 0.78 17.89
N PHE A 175 9.40 1.09 17.42
CA PHE A 175 8.38 0.12 17.05
C PHE A 175 8.79 -0.58 15.75
N GLN A 176 8.98 -1.90 15.80
CA GLN A 176 9.24 -2.70 14.61
C GLN A 176 7.97 -3.46 14.25
N PRO A 177 7.30 -3.12 13.14
CA PRO A 177 6.10 -3.83 12.74
C PRO A 177 6.45 -5.28 12.43
N HIS A 178 5.60 -6.19 12.89
CA HIS A 178 5.68 -7.61 12.58
C HIS A 178 4.29 -8.11 12.21
N CYS A 179 4.24 -9.09 11.32
CA CYS A 179 3.02 -9.76 10.92
C CYS A 179 3.03 -11.20 11.38
N LEU A 180 1.98 -11.62 12.07
CA LEU A 180 1.80 -12.99 12.50
C LEU A 180 1.13 -13.82 11.39
N ILE A 181 1.81 -14.85 10.92
CA ILE A 181 1.25 -15.82 9.99
C ILE A 181 0.64 -16.96 10.81
N LEU A 182 -0.68 -17.06 10.77
CA LEU A 182 -1.45 -18.11 11.43
C LEU A 182 -1.76 -19.22 10.43
N CYS A 183 -1.26 -20.42 10.69
CA CYS A 183 -1.56 -21.60 9.91
C CYS A 183 -2.56 -22.49 10.65
N GLY A 184 -3.49 -23.08 9.93
CA GLY A 184 -4.49 -23.97 10.49
C GLY A 184 -5.07 -24.89 9.42
N PRO A 185 -5.66 -26.03 9.81
CA PRO A 185 -6.23 -26.97 8.85
C PRO A 185 -7.38 -26.36 8.05
N VAL A 186 -8.16 -25.48 8.66
CA VAL A 186 -9.31 -24.78 8.07
C VAL A 186 -9.40 -23.34 8.59
N ASP A 187 -10.10 -22.47 7.85
CA ASP A 187 -10.22 -21.04 8.18
C ASP A 187 -10.84 -20.80 9.56
N SER A 188 -11.85 -21.58 9.97
CA SER A 188 -12.49 -21.43 11.28
C SER A 188 -11.54 -21.65 12.45
N VAL A 189 -10.54 -22.53 12.30
CA VAL A 189 -9.51 -22.74 13.33
C VAL A 189 -8.56 -21.54 13.38
N ASN A 190 -8.22 -20.96 12.22
CA ASN A 190 -7.42 -19.74 12.17
C ASN A 190 -8.15 -18.54 12.80
N GLU A 191 -9.46 -18.41 12.59
CA GLU A 191 -10.29 -17.39 13.23
C GLU A 191 -10.29 -17.52 14.75
N GLN A 192 -10.41 -18.75 15.27
CA GLN A 192 -10.30 -19.02 16.70
C GLN A 192 -8.91 -18.65 17.25
N HIS A 193 -7.84 -19.00 16.53
CA HIS A 193 -6.48 -18.61 16.92
C HIS A 193 -6.29 -17.09 16.91
N ALA A 194 -6.80 -16.41 15.88
CA ALA A 194 -6.73 -14.95 15.79
C ALA A 194 -7.49 -14.28 16.95
N ALA A 195 -8.71 -14.74 17.26
CA ALA A 195 -9.50 -14.23 18.38
C ALA A 195 -8.78 -14.44 19.73
N ALA A 196 -8.28 -15.65 20.00
CA ALA A 196 -7.56 -15.95 21.23
C ALA A 196 -6.29 -15.10 21.40
N LEU A 197 -5.55 -14.86 20.31
CA LEU A 197 -4.37 -14.01 20.34
C LEU A 197 -4.72 -12.53 20.52
N GLN A 198 -5.80 -12.07 19.91
CA GLN A 198 -6.31 -10.72 20.12
C GLN A 198 -6.67 -10.50 21.59
N GLU A 199 -7.37 -11.44 22.21
CA GLU A 199 -7.70 -11.39 23.64
C GLU A 199 -6.44 -11.40 24.51
N ALA A 200 -5.45 -12.23 24.17
CA ALA A 200 -4.16 -12.24 24.86
C ALA A 200 -3.44 -10.89 24.76
N PHE A 201 -3.43 -10.26 23.58
CA PHE A 201 -2.85 -8.92 23.41
C PHE A 201 -3.61 -7.85 24.18
N ILE A 202 -4.94 -7.91 24.22
CA ILE A 202 -5.75 -7.01 25.04
C ILE A 202 -5.39 -7.18 26.52
N MET A 203 -5.28 -8.42 27.01
CA MET A 203 -4.87 -8.70 28.38
C MET A 203 -3.49 -8.13 28.69
N LEU A 204 -2.50 -8.37 27.82
CA LEU A 204 -1.16 -7.81 27.96
C LEU A 204 -1.19 -6.27 27.99
N GLN A 205 -1.95 -5.63 27.11
CA GLN A 205 -2.12 -4.17 27.13
C GLN A 205 -2.68 -3.69 28.47
N GLN A 206 -3.62 -4.40 29.09
CA GLN A 206 -4.15 -4.02 30.41
C GLN A 206 -3.09 -4.17 31.52
N LEU A 207 -2.19 -5.14 31.44
CA LEU A 207 -1.09 -5.29 32.41
C LEU A 207 -0.07 -4.15 32.30
N PHE A 208 0.15 -3.60 31.10
CA PHE A 208 1.06 -2.48 30.87
C PHE A 208 0.41 -1.11 30.98
N LYS A 209 -0.92 -1.03 31.07
CA LYS A 209 -1.61 0.16 31.56
C LYS A 209 -1.36 0.24 33.06
N THR A 210 -0.24 0.84 33.43
CA THR A 210 0.00 1.30 34.80
C THR A 210 -1.25 2.00 35.31
N VAL A 211 -1.71 1.59 36.50
CA VAL A 211 -2.68 2.35 37.28
C VAL A 211 -2.07 3.74 37.45
N GLU A 212 -2.56 4.72 36.70
CA GLU A 212 -2.28 6.13 36.96
C GLU A 212 -2.86 6.42 38.35
N GLN A 213 -1.99 6.40 39.37
CA GLN A 213 -2.27 6.87 40.74
C GLN A 213 -1.77 8.30 40.89
#